data_AF-H0EI74-F1
#
_entry.id   AF-H0EI74-F1
#
_cell.length_a   1.000
_cell.length_b   1.000
_cell.length_c   1.000
_cell.angle_alpha   90.00
_cell.angle_beta   90.00
_cell.angle_gamma   90.00
#
_symmetry.space_group_name_H-M   'P 1'
#
loop_
_entity.id
_entity.type
_entity.pdbx_description
1 polymer ?
#
loop_
_entity_poly.entity_id
_entity_poly.type
_entity_poly.pdbx_seq_one_letter_code
_entity_poly.pdbx_strand_id
1 'polypeptide(L)'
;MFTFLPIKDIDAVVQEHLLDPSARKAQHMLARELVELVHGPHEAKAVEEQHRLLFQKKSANVLDDASEHASSPQISANPHPDPNYITLNNRPKINVQLPASVLETLSIARIVFAAGLAASATEAHQLVQNHGIQIGGMAGKAKSSEPGFVIWTKVAAWKNEETAKYLIGGDLLMLKRGKHNVRVIQVVPDEEYTSSGRTYPGQKIRSGPLSNMELRNKKVMDNLRGPKGQENLDED
;
A
#
# COMPACT_ATOMS: atom_id res chain seq x y z
N MET A 1 -19.09 -16.76 -22.69
CA MET A 1 -18.04 -16.51 -23.70
C MET A 1 -17.75 -15.01 -23.67
N PHE A 2 -16.48 -14.60 -23.56
CA PHE A 2 -16.09 -13.21 -23.24
C PHE A 2 -15.23 -12.54 -24.32
N THR A 3 -15.09 -13.18 -25.49
CA THR A 3 -14.29 -12.68 -26.62
C THR A 3 -15.09 -12.82 -27.91
N PHE A 4 -14.77 -12.02 -28.92
CA PHE A 4 -15.35 -12.09 -30.27
C PHE A 4 -14.46 -12.84 -31.28
N LEU A 5 -13.46 -13.57 -30.79
CA LEU A 5 -12.56 -14.36 -31.63
C LEU A 5 -13.32 -15.54 -32.28
N PRO A 6 -13.09 -15.80 -33.58
CA PRO A 6 -13.55 -17.01 -34.24
C PRO A 6 -13.07 -18.27 -33.52
N ILE A 7 -13.90 -19.32 -33.52
CA ILE A 7 -13.58 -20.61 -32.86
C ILE A 7 -12.25 -21.20 -33.36
N LYS A 8 -11.96 -21.06 -34.66
CA LYS A 8 -10.70 -21.51 -35.26
C LYS A 8 -9.47 -20.84 -34.65
N ASP A 9 -9.58 -19.56 -34.31
CA ASP A 9 -8.48 -18.78 -33.74
C ASP A 9 -8.28 -19.14 -32.27
N ILE A 10 -9.38 -19.40 -31.55
CA ILE A 10 -9.33 -19.93 -30.17
C ILE A 10 -8.61 -21.28 -30.14
N ASP A 11 -8.97 -22.19 -31.04
CA ASP A 11 -8.33 -23.52 -31.13
C ASP A 11 -6.83 -23.39 -31.42
N ALA A 12 -6.43 -22.53 -32.36
CA ALA A 12 -5.03 -22.29 -32.67
C ALA A 12 -4.24 -21.81 -31.45
N VAL A 13 -4.81 -20.89 -30.68
CA VAL A 13 -4.17 -20.30 -29.49
C VAL A 13 -4.10 -21.30 -28.34
N VAL A 14 -5.13 -22.13 -28.18
CA VAL A 14 -5.12 -23.22 -27.21
C VAL A 14 -4.03 -24.24 -27.57
N GLN A 15 -3.90 -24.61 -28.85
CA GLN A 15 -2.83 -25.50 -29.30
C GLN A 15 -1.44 -24.90 -29.03
N GLU A 16 -1.25 -23.61 -29.33
CA GLU A 16 0.01 -22.92 -29.05
C GLU A 16 0.32 -22.85 -27.54
N HIS A 17 -0.70 -22.66 -26.70
CA HIS A 17 -0.56 -22.68 -25.25
C HIS A 17 -0.25 -24.08 -24.71
N LEU A 18 -0.78 -25.14 -25.33
CA LEU A 18 -0.46 -26.52 -24.94
C LEU A 18 1.02 -26.86 -25.23
N LEU A 19 1.61 -26.26 -26.26
CA LEU A 19 3.04 -26.43 -26.57
C LEU A 19 3.94 -25.73 -25.55
N ASP A 20 3.54 -24.55 -25.05
CA ASP A 20 4.24 -23.84 -23.98
C ASP A 20 3.25 -23.24 -22.96
N PRO A 21 2.85 -24.04 -21.95
CA PRO A 21 1.94 -23.57 -20.92
C PRO A 21 2.53 -22.44 -20.06
N SER A 22 3.86 -22.41 -19.92
CA SER A 22 4.56 -21.43 -19.07
C SER A 22 4.44 -20.01 -19.62
N ALA A 23 4.39 -19.86 -20.94
CA ALA A 23 4.18 -18.57 -21.60
C ALA A 23 2.78 -17.97 -21.40
N ARG A 24 1.80 -18.76 -20.92
CA ARG A 24 0.42 -18.32 -20.64
C ARG A 24 -0.26 -17.53 -21.77
N LYS A 25 0.02 -17.92 -23.02
CA LYS A 25 -0.41 -17.21 -24.23
C LYS A 25 -1.93 -17.04 -24.31
N ALA A 26 -2.69 -18.11 -24.02
CA ALA A 26 -4.15 -18.07 -24.04
C ALA A 26 -4.72 -17.08 -22.99
N GLN A 27 -4.14 -17.06 -21.79
CA GLN A 27 -4.57 -16.16 -20.72
C GLN A 27 -4.25 -14.71 -21.04
N HIS A 28 -3.06 -14.42 -21.58
CA HIS A 28 -2.69 -13.07 -21.99
C HIS A 28 -3.59 -12.54 -23.12
N MET A 29 -3.90 -13.39 -24.09
CA MET A 29 -4.82 -13.04 -25.17
C MET A 29 -6.23 -12.75 -24.64
N LEU A 30 -6.77 -13.64 -23.81
CA LEU A 30 -8.09 -13.45 -23.21
C LEU A 30 -8.17 -12.16 -22.38
N ALA A 31 -7.12 -11.86 -21.59
CA ALA A 31 -7.06 -10.64 -20.80
C ALA A 31 -7.04 -9.39 -21.69
N ARG A 32 -6.26 -9.41 -22.78
CA ARG A 32 -6.22 -8.31 -23.75
C ARG A 32 -7.58 -8.07 -24.38
N GLU A 33 -8.23 -9.11 -24.90
CA GLU A 33 -9.55 -9.02 -25.54
C GLU A 33 -10.61 -8.46 -24.58
N LEU A 34 -10.58 -8.89 -23.32
CA LEU A 34 -11.51 -8.40 -22.30
C LEU A 34 -11.29 -6.91 -22.01
N VAL A 35 -10.03 -6.48 -21.85
CA VAL A 35 -9.71 -5.06 -21.62
C VAL A 35 -10.06 -4.24 -22.86
N GLU A 36 -9.79 -4.75 -24.06
CA GLU A 36 -10.16 -4.08 -25.32
C GLU A 36 -11.67 -3.92 -25.43
N LEU A 37 -12.44 -4.93 -25.02
CA LEU A 37 -13.90 -4.89 -25.05
C LEU A 37 -14.49 -3.87 -24.06
N VAL A 38 -13.91 -3.73 -22.87
CA VAL A 38 -14.45 -2.84 -21.81
C VAL A 38 -13.89 -1.41 -21.92
N HIS A 39 -12.61 -1.28 -22.28
CA HIS A 39 -11.82 -0.05 -22.17
C HIS A 39 -11.28 0.46 -23.51
N GLY A 40 -11.43 -0.32 -24.58
CA GLY A 40 -10.97 0.03 -25.92
C GLY A 40 -9.51 -0.36 -26.21
N PRO A 41 -9.12 -0.27 -27.49
CA PRO A 41 -7.85 -0.84 -27.98
C PRO A 41 -6.60 -0.08 -27.50
N HIS A 42 -6.74 1.23 -27.21
CA HIS A 42 -5.63 2.04 -26.72
C HIS A 42 -5.25 1.66 -25.29
N GLU A 43 -6.24 1.49 -24.42
CA GLU A 43 -6.02 1.11 -23.02
C GLU A 43 -5.53 -0.35 -22.91
N ALA A 44 -6.06 -1.25 -23.75
CA ALA A 44 -5.59 -2.65 -23.82
C ALA A 44 -4.10 -2.76 -24.15
N LYS A 45 -3.62 -2.03 -25.17
CA LYS A 45 -2.19 -1.99 -25.53
C LYS A 45 -1.33 -1.42 -24.40
N ALA A 46 -1.77 -0.33 -23.78
CA ALA A 46 -1.03 0.28 -22.68
C ALA A 46 -0.90 -0.67 -21.48
N VAL A 47 -1.97 -1.38 -21.13
CA VAL A 47 -1.98 -2.38 -20.05
C VAL A 47 -1.09 -3.58 -20.39
N GLU A 48 -1.13 -4.06 -21.63
CA GLU A 48 -0.26 -5.16 -22.10
C GLU A 48 1.22 -4.78 -22.01
N GLU A 49 1.60 -3.60 -22.49
CA GLU A 49 2.98 -3.10 -22.42
C GLU A 49 3.45 -2.90 -20.98
N GLN A 50 2.62 -2.32 -20.12
CA GLN A 50 2.92 -2.15 -18.69
C GLN A 50 3.10 -3.51 -18.00
N HIS A 51 2.20 -4.46 -18.25
CA HIS A 51 2.30 -5.82 -17.73
C HIS A 51 3.60 -6.48 -18.21
N ARG A 52 3.92 -6.37 -19.50
CA ARG A 52 5.16 -6.88 -20.06
C ARG A 52 6.39 -6.26 -19.38
N LEU A 53 6.45 -4.96 -19.19
CA LEU A 53 7.61 -4.29 -18.55
C LEU A 53 7.81 -4.73 -17.09
N LEU A 54 6.71 -4.89 -16.33
CA LEU A 54 6.76 -5.33 -14.93
C LEU A 54 7.26 -6.77 -14.80
N PHE A 55 6.90 -7.65 -15.73
CA PHE A 55 7.18 -9.09 -15.63
C PHE A 55 8.35 -9.58 -16.49
N GLN A 56 8.70 -8.91 -17.59
CA GLN A 56 9.81 -9.29 -18.49
C GLN A 56 11.19 -9.07 -17.84
N LYS A 57 11.33 -8.10 -16.93
CA LYS A 57 12.55 -7.89 -16.14
C LYS A 57 12.80 -9.00 -15.12
N LYS A 58 11.78 -9.80 -14.79
CA LYS A 58 11.89 -10.98 -13.91
C LYS A 58 12.47 -12.19 -14.67
N SER A 59 12.23 -12.31 -15.98
CA SER A 59 12.76 -13.39 -16.80
C SER A 59 14.29 -13.33 -16.99
N ALA A 60 14.87 -12.14 -16.94
CA ALA A 60 16.32 -11.95 -17.06
C ALA A 60 17.10 -12.19 -15.76
N ASN A 61 16.41 -12.43 -14.62
CA ASN A 61 17.08 -12.46 -13.31
C ASN A 61 16.50 -13.49 -12.32
N VAL A 62 15.89 -14.58 -12.81
CA VAL A 62 15.36 -15.65 -11.95
C VAL A 62 15.88 -17.01 -12.42
N LEU A 63 17.15 -17.25 -12.09
CA LEU A 63 17.50 -18.42 -11.29
C LEU A 63 17.11 -18.03 -9.85
N ASP A 64 15.92 -18.42 -9.41
CA ASP A 64 15.46 -18.56 -8.02
C ASP A 64 13.98 -18.22 -7.83
N ASP A 65 13.24 -19.31 -7.99
CA ASP A 65 12.15 -19.73 -7.13
C ASP A 65 10.74 -19.24 -7.49
N ALA A 66 9.92 -20.26 -7.72
CA ALA A 66 8.50 -20.22 -8.03
C ALA A 66 7.77 -19.51 -6.88
N SER A 67 6.76 -18.71 -7.11
CA SER A 67 5.43 -19.21 -7.46
C SER A 67 4.47 -18.03 -7.54
N GLU A 68 3.33 -18.32 -8.14
CA GLU A 68 2.30 -17.45 -8.67
C GLU A 68 1.50 -16.76 -7.56
N HIS A 69 0.92 -15.59 -7.85
CA HIS A 69 -0.52 -15.35 -7.75
C HIS A 69 -0.82 -13.87 -8.04
N ALA A 70 -1.83 -13.70 -8.88
CA ALA A 70 -2.33 -12.48 -9.46
C ALA A 70 -2.74 -11.42 -8.42
N SER A 71 -2.44 -10.16 -8.71
CA SER A 71 -3.24 -9.02 -8.29
C SER A 71 -2.90 -7.85 -9.21
N SER A 72 -3.82 -7.59 -10.13
CA SER A 72 -3.80 -6.53 -11.13
C SER A 72 -3.57 -5.15 -10.51
N PRO A 73 -2.96 -4.22 -11.26
CA PRO A 73 -3.32 -2.83 -11.10
C PRO A 73 -3.83 -2.26 -12.42
N GLN A 74 -5.00 -1.63 -12.34
CA GLN A 74 -5.35 -0.54 -13.24
C GLN A 74 -4.21 0.50 -13.21
N ILE A 75 -4.07 1.33 -14.23
CA ILE A 75 -4.04 2.80 -14.12
C ILE A 75 -3.41 3.41 -15.40
N SER A 76 -4.28 4.10 -16.14
CA SER A 76 -4.12 5.39 -16.83
C SER A 76 -2.92 5.61 -17.76
N ALA A 77 -3.28 5.83 -19.02
CA ALA A 77 -2.48 6.33 -20.13
C ALA A 77 -1.81 7.69 -19.83
N ASN A 78 -0.49 7.76 -20.01
CA ASN A 78 0.16 8.67 -20.97
C ASN A 78 1.70 8.54 -20.90
N PRO A 79 2.42 8.85 -22.00
CA PRO A 79 3.65 8.16 -22.37
C PRO A 79 4.88 9.08 -22.31
N HIS A 80 5.77 8.81 -21.37
CA HIS A 80 7.25 8.80 -21.48
C HIS A 80 7.85 8.92 -20.07
N PRO A 81 8.74 8.01 -19.68
CA PRO A 81 9.80 8.44 -18.79
C PRO A 81 11.16 7.85 -19.18
N ASP A 82 12.15 8.73 -19.32
CA ASP A 82 13.50 8.35 -18.95
C ASP A 82 13.47 7.86 -17.49
N PRO A 83 13.91 6.62 -17.21
CA PRO A 83 13.71 5.96 -15.91
C PRO A 83 14.54 6.56 -14.77
N ASN A 84 15.33 7.61 -15.05
CA ASN A 84 16.42 8.07 -14.18
C ASN A 84 16.10 9.33 -13.36
N TYR A 85 14.89 9.89 -13.48
CA TYR A 85 14.44 10.98 -12.61
C TYR A 85 12.95 10.87 -12.27
N ILE A 86 12.63 11.19 -11.01
CA ILE A 86 11.26 11.26 -10.50
C ILE A 86 10.75 12.69 -10.76
N THR A 87 10.21 12.96 -11.94
CA THR A 87 9.50 14.22 -12.23
C THR A 87 8.07 14.18 -11.69
N LEU A 88 7.40 15.34 -11.57
CA LEU A 88 5.97 15.42 -11.16
C LEU A 88 5.07 14.46 -11.98
N ASN A 89 5.42 14.22 -13.25
CA ASN A 89 4.69 13.33 -14.15
C ASN A 89 5.06 11.85 -14.01
N ASN A 90 6.24 11.50 -13.48
CA ASN A 90 6.73 10.14 -13.27
C ASN A 90 6.73 9.72 -11.78
N ARG A 91 6.04 10.48 -10.92
CA ARG A 91 5.97 10.19 -9.49
C ARG A 91 5.33 8.80 -9.32
N PRO A 92 5.95 7.87 -8.56
CA PRO A 92 5.33 6.59 -8.27
C PRO A 92 3.94 6.84 -7.69
N LYS A 93 2.91 6.20 -8.26
CA LYS A 93 1.52 6.48 -7.92
C LYS A 93 1.32 6.39 -6.42
N ILE A 94 1.05 7.54 -5.82
CA ILE A 94 0.86 7.69 -4.38
C ILE A 94 -0.39 6.89 -4.05
N ASN A 95 -0.20 5.84 -3.26
CA ASN A 95 -1.29 4.96 -2.88
C ASN A 95 -2.01 5.48 -1.64
N VAL A 96 -1.29 6.17 -0.76
CA VAL A 96 -1.81 6.66 0.52
C VAL A 96 -1.19 8.01 0.84
N GLN A 97 -1.99 8.92 1.36
CA GLN A 97 -1.50 10.14 1.99
C GLN A 97 -1.71 10.04 3.49
N LEU A 98 -0.70 10.43 4.27
CA LEU A 98 -0.77 10.49 5.73
C LEU A 98 -0.33 11.88 6.22
N PRO A 99 -0.90 12.38 7.33
CA PRO A 99 -0.45 13.63 7.93
C PRO A 99 0.96 13.49 8.51
N ALA A 100 1.72 14.59 8.53
CA ALA A 100 3.03 14.64 9.15
C ALA A 100 2.99 14.23 10.63
N SER A 101 1.98 14.70 11.38
CA SER A 101 1.81 14.35 12.80
C SER A 101 1.67 12.83 13.04
N VAL A 102 1.15 12.07 12.07
CA VAL A 102 0.98 10.62 12.21
C VAL A 102 2.33 9.90 12.20
N LEU A 103 3.29 10.38 11.42
CA LEU A 103 4.63 9.78 11.34
C LEU A 103 5.46 10.03 12.59
N GLU A 104 5.27 11.19 13.23
CA GLU A 104 5.98 11.56 14.44
C GLU A 104 5.36 10.91 15.69
N THR A 105 4.03 10.90 15.77
CA THR A 105 3.33 10.43 16.98
C THR A 105 3.10 8.92 17.02
N LEU A 106 2.91 8.26 15.87
CA LEU A 106 2.58 6.84 15.82
C LEU A 106 3.82 5.97 15.62
N SER A 107 3.75 4.76 16.17
CA SER A 107 4.76 3.73 15.92
C SER A 107 4.68 3.21 14.49
N ILE A 108 5.78 2.63 14.00
CA ILE A 108 5.86 2.06 12.65
C ILE A 108 4.76 1.02 12.37
N ALA A 109 4.39 0.22 13.36
CA ALA A 109 3.27 -0.72 13.25
C ALA A 109 1.93 -0.01 12.98
N ARG A 110 1.67 1.12 13.65
CA ARG A 110 0.46 1.91 13.39
C ARG A 110 0.50 2.62 12.04
N ILE A 111 1.68 3.05 11.60
CA ILE A 111 1.86 3.63 10.26
C ILE A 111 1.60 2.55 9.19
N VAL A 112 2.07 1.31 9.38
CA VAL A 112 1.78 0.17 8.49
C VAL A 112 0.26 -0.10 8.42
N PHE A 113 -0.44 -0.02 9.55
CA PHE A 113 -1.90 -0.13 9.58
C PHE A 113 -2.59 1.05 8.86
N ALA A 114 -2.16 2.28 9.14
CA ALA A 114 -2.68 3.49 8.48
C ALA A 114 -2.40 3.51 6.96
N ALA A 115 -1.32 2.87 6.53
CA ALA A 115 -0.98 2.66 5.12
C ALA A 115 -1.81 1.56 4.45
N GLY A 116 -2.70 0.88 5.19
CA GLY A 116 -3.52 -0.22 4.66
C GLY A 116 -2.72 -1.46 4.27
N LEU A 117 -1.53 -1.66 4.86
CA LEU A 117 -0.71 -2.86 4.66
C LEU A 117 -1.13 -4.02 5.57
N ALA A 118 -1.88 -3.73 6.64
CA ALA A 118 -2.41 -4.70 7.59
C ALA A 118 -3.91 -4.43 7.81
N ALA A 119 -4.69 -5.48 8.11
CA ALA A 119 -6.11 -5.36 8.40
C ALA A 119 -6.40 -4.86 9.82
N SER A 120 -5.44 -4.97 10.74
CA SER A 120 -5.55 -4.46 12.11
C SER A 120 -4.23 -3.95 12.67
N ALA A 121 -4.31 -3.14 13.73
CA ALA A 121 -3.13 -2.66 14.46
C ALA A 121 -2.32 -3.81 15.10
N THR A 122 -2.98 -4.87 15.55
CA THR A 122 -2.33 -6.06 16.13
C THR A 122 -1.58 -6.85 15.06
N GLU A 123 -2.21 -7.10 13.91
CA GLU A 123 -1.55 -7.74 12.76
C GLU A 123 -0.34 -6.93 12.31
N ALA A 124 -0.46 -5.60 12.24
CA ALA A 124 0.64 -4.74 11.87
C ALA A 124 1.83 -4.86 12.84
N HIS A 125 1.55 -4.99 14.15
CA HIS A 125 2.59 -5.20 15.15
C HIS A 125 3.28 -6.55 14.98
N GLN A 126 2.53 -7.62 14.75
CA GLN A 126 3.07 -8.96 14.47
C GLN A 126 3.93 -8.96 13.20
N LEU A 127 3.49 -8.27 12.13
CA LEU A 127 4.26 -8.16 10.89
C LEU A 127 5.59 -7.44 11.09
N VAL A 128 5.64 -6.41 11.93
CA VAL A 128 6.88 -5.72 12.27
C VAL A 128 7.80 -6.63 13.10
N GLN A 129 7.26 -7.33 14.10
CA GLN A 129 8.03 -8.27 14.92
C GLN A 129 8.63 -9.42 14.10
N ASN A 130 7.87 -9.96 13.15
CA ASN A 130 8.30 -11.06 12.28
C ASN A 130 9.14 -10.58 11.08
N HIS A 131 9.56 -9.32 11.04
CA HIS A 131 10.29 -8.72 9.92
C HIS A 131 9.60 -8.87 8.55
N GLY A 132 8.27 -8.92 8.54
CA GLY A 132 7.43 -9.01 7.35
C GLY A 132 7.28 -7.69 6.60
N ILE A 133 7.78 -6.59 7.17
CA ILE A 133 7.77 -5.24 6.59
C ILE A 133 9.18 -4.78 6.26
N GLN A 134 9.33 -4.19 5.09
CA GLN A 134 10.54 -3.51 4.63
C GLN A 134 10.24 -2.04 4.37
N ILE A 135 11.18 -1.17 4.72
CA ILE A 135 11.14 0.26 4.45
C ILE A 135 12.11 0.57 3.31
N GLY A 136 11.65 1.34 2.34
CA GLY A 136 12.46 1.85 1.25
C GLY A 136 12.99 3.23 1.61
N GLY A 137 14.31 3.37 1.71
CA GLY A 137 14.93 4.66 2.01
C GLY A 137 16.46 4.60 1.97
N MET A 138 17.09 5.77 2.12
CA MET A 138 18.54 5.94 2.04
C MET A 138 19.25 5.90 3.41
N ALA A 139 18.60 5.42 4.47
CA ALA A 139 19.16 5.56 5.81
C ALA A 139 20.44 4.72 6.00
N GLY A 140 21.57 5.41 6.18
CA GLY A 140 22.80 4.89 6.78
C GLY A 140 23.82 4.20 5.85
N LYS A 141 23.47 3.86 4.60
CA LYS A 141 24.44 3.30 3.63
C LYS A 141 24.56 4.14 2.37
N ALA A 142 24.91 5.41 2.56
CA ALA A 142 25.32 6.28 1.47
C ALA A 142 26.75 5.96 1.04
N LYS A 143 26.92 5.09 0.03
CA LYS A 143 28.11 5.07 -0.84
C LYS A 143 27.85 4.73 -2.31
N SER A 144 26.60 4.57 -2.74
CA SER A 144 26.27 4.56 -4.17
C SER A 144 25.11 5.50 -4.42
N SER A 145 25.47 6.74 -4.73
CA SER A 145 24.59 7.76 -5.27
C SER A 145 24.31 7.44 -6.75
N GLU A 146 23.71 6.29 -7.01
CA GLU A 146 23.04 6.06 -8.29
C GLU A 146 21.57 6.47 -8.12
N PRO A 147 21.14 7.59 -8.73
CA PRO A 147 19.73 7.97 -8.71
C PRO A 147 18.92 6.85 -9.35
N GLY A 148 17.93 6.31 -8.63
CA GLY A 148 17.01 5.30 -9.16
C GLY A 148 16.93 3.98 -8.39
N PHE A 149 17.82 3.72 -7.42
CA PHE A 149 17.74 2.50 -6.60
C PHE A 149 17.25 2.77 -5.17
N VAL A 150 16.18 2.09 -4.78
CA VAL A 150 15.65 2.10 -3.41
C VAL A 150 16.22 0.89 -2.66
N ILE A 151 16.90 1.15 -1.54
CA ILE A 151 17.38 0.10 -0.65
C ILE A 151 16.24 -0.31 0.28
N TRP A 152 15.90 -1.61 0.26
CA TRP A 152 14.88 -2.18 1.14
C TRP A 152 15.53 -2.70 2.42
N THR A 153 15.27 -2.02 3.52
CA THR A 153 15.74 -2.43 4.85
C THR A 153 14.59 -3.07 5.61
N LYS A 154 14.84 -4.19 6.28
CA LYS A 154 13.83 -4.80 7.16
C LYS A 154 13.53 -3.85 8.31
N VAL A 155 12.26 -3.57 8.52
CA VAL A 155 11.83 -2.75 9.65
C VAL A 155 12.02 -3.57 10.93
N ALA A 156 12.71 -2.98 11.90
CA ALA A 156 12.69 -3.43 13.28
C ALA A 156 11.69 -2.57 14.07
N ALA A 157 11.25 -3.03 15.24
CA ALA A 157 10.44 -2.23 16.15
C ALA A 157 11.30 -1.10 16.77
N TRP A 158 11.61 -0.08 15.98
CA TRP A 158 12.35 1.10 16.41
C TRP A 158 11.43 2.24 16.85
N LYS A 159 12.04 3.25 17.49
CA LYS A 159 11.35 4.48 17.91
C LYS A 159 10.88 5.28 16.70
N ASN A 160 9.81 6.07 16.90
CA ASN A 160 9.18 6.86 15.85
C ASN A 160 10.16 7.77 15.10
N GLU A 161 11.12 8.36 15.83
CA GLU A 161 12.19 9.24 15.32
C GLU A 161 13.05 8.60 14.22
N GLU A 162 13.20 7.27 14.24
CA GLU A 162 13.98 6.58 13.20
C GLU A 162 13.24 6.53 11.88
N THR A 163 11.91 6.52 11.88
CA THR A 163 11.09 6.47 10.66
C THR A 163 11.28 7.74 9.81
N ALA A 164 11.43 8.89 10.46
CA ALA A 164 11.67 10.17 9.78
C ALA A 164 12.96 10.19 8.95
N LYS A 165 13.98 9.41 9.35
CA LYS A 165 15.27 9.30 8.63
C LYS A 165 15.15 8.60 7.27
N TYR A 166 14.06 7.86 7.05
CA TYR A 166 13.81 7.12 5.81
C TYR A 166 12.93 7.90 4.83
N LEU A 167 12.55 9.14 5.15
CA LEU A 167 11.81 10.00 4.22
C LEU A 167 12.69 10.37 3.02
N ILE A 168 12.22 10.00 1.84
CA ILE A 168 12.81 10.36 0.55
C ILE A 168 12.27 11.74 0.17
N GLY A 169 13.15 12.71 -0.05
CA GLY A 169 12.74 14.07 -0.45
C GLY A 169 11.92 14.82 0.62
N GLY A 170 11.89 14.33 1.86
CA GLY A 170 11.17 14.96 2.99
C GLY A 170 9.66 14.66 3.05
N ASP A 171 9.05 14.18 1.96
CA ASP A 171 7.61 13.98 1.86
C ASP A 171 7.18 12.58 1.38
N LEU A 172 8.13 11.68 1.07
CA LEU A 172 7.81 10.37 0.51
C LEU A 172 8.36 9.24 1.39
N LEU A 173 7.50 8.29 1.73
CA LEU A 173 7.85 7.07 2.45
C LEU A 173 7.42 5.85 1.64
N MET A 174 8.31 4.87 1.52
CA MET A 174 7.99 3.60 0.85
C MET A 174 7.98 2.46 1.87
N LEU A 175 6.87 1.74 1.94
CA LEU A 175 6.73 0.54 2.77
C LEU A 175 6.37 -0.65 1.90
N LYS A 176 6.86 -1.82 2.27
CA LYS A 176 6.65 -3.06 1.53
C LYS A 176 6.33 -4.20 2.49
N ARG A 177 5.25 -4.93 2.24
CA ARG A 177 4.89 -6.19 2.91
C ARG A 177 5.25 -7.36 2.00
N GLY A 178 6.16 -8.24 2.43
CA GLY A 178 6.62 -9.35 1.61
C GLY A 178 7.35 -8.90 0.33
N LYS A 179 7.16 -9.56 -0.82
CA LYS A 179 7.88 -9.26 -2.08
C LYS A 179 7.18 -8.23 -2.99
N HIS A 180 5.85 -8.21 -2.98
CA HIS A 180 5.06 -7.56 -4.03
C HIS A 180 4.11 -6.46 -3.54
N ASN A 181 3.75 -6.45 -2.25
CA ASN A 181 2.80 -5.47 -1.73
C ASN A 181 3.54 -4.22 -1.27
N VAL A 182 3.74 -3.28 -2.18
CA VAL A 182 4.43 -2.00 -1.93
C VAL A 182 3.40 -0.88 -1.83
N ARG A 183 3.51 -0.06 -0.77
CA ARG A 183 2.76 1.17 -0.59
C ARG A 183 3.71 2.35 -0.59
N VAL A 184 3.38 3.32 -1.43
CA VAL A 184 4.04 4.62 -1.51
C VAL A 184 3.14 5.61 -0.78
N ILE A 185 3.66 6.12 0.32
CA ILE A 185 2.98 7.01 1.25
C ILE A 185 3.54 8.40 1.02
N GLN A 186 2.67 9.36 0.71
CA GLN A 186 3.05 10.77 0.71
C GLN A 186 2.67 11.40 2.05
N VAL A 187 3.63 12.09 2.65
CA VAL A 187 3.45 12.90 3.85
C VAL A 187 2.94 14.26 3.43
N VAL A 188 1.84 14.67 4.05
CA VAL A 188 1.17 15.93 3.75
C VAL A 188 1.03 16.71 5.07
N PRO A 189 1.15 18.05 5.07
CA PRO A 189 0.86 18.87 6.24
C PRO A 189 -0.56 18.63 6.77
N ASP A 190 -0.74 18.71 8.09
CA ASP A 190 -2.01 18.42 8.74
C ASP A 190 -3.16 19.34 8.26
N GLU A 191 -2.85 20.60 7.94
CA GLU A 191 -3.81 21.58 7.42
C GLU A 191 -4.33 21.18 6.03
N GLU A 192 -3.44 20.75 5.14
CA GLU A 192 -3.78 20.24 3.82
C GLU A 192 -4.56 18.92 3.93
N TYR A 193 -4.15 18.04 4.86
CA TYR A 193 -4.81 16.76 5.07
C TYR A 193 -6.25 16.91 5.54
N THR A 194 -6.49 17.79 6.52
CA THR A 194 -7.85 18.08 7.04
C THR A 194 -8.73 18.72 5.97
N SER A 195 -8.19 19.65 5.19
CA SER A 195 -8.88 20.29 4.06
C SER A 195 -9.26 19.30 2.96
N SER A 196 -8.44 18.26 2.75
CA SER A 196 -8.71 17.21 1.76
C SER A 196 -9.85 16.26 2.15
N GLY A 197 -10.32 16.31 3.40
CA GLY A 197 -11.40 15.45 3.92
C GLY A 197 -11.05 13.96 3.95
N ARG A 198 -9.77 13.60 3.77
CA ARG A 198 -9.32 12.20 3.71
C ARG A 198 -9.27 11.60 5.11
N THR A 199 -9.60 10.32 5.20
CA THR A 199 -9.55 9.54 6.43
C THR A 199 -8.64 8.34 6.23
N TYR A 200 -7.83 8.02 7.24
CA TYR A 200 -6.94 6.86 7.20
C TYR A 200 -7.41 5.75 8.17
N PRO A 201 -7.14 4.47 7.88
CA PRO A 201 -7.43 3.36 8.78
C PRO A 201 -6.77 3.54 10.14
N GLY A 202 -7.55 3.46 11.21
CA GLY A 202 -7.03 3.67 12.57
C GLY A 202 -6.91 5.13 12.99
N GLN A 203 -7.35 6.08 12.16
CA GLN A 203 -7.71 7.41 12.64
C GLN A 203 -8.77 7.21 13.72
N LYS A 204 -8.43 7.56 14.96
CA LYS A 204 -9.45 7.68 16.00
C LYS A 204 -10.37 8.78 15.51
N ILE A 205 -11.52 8.42 14.97
CA ILE A 205 -12.58 9.38 14.68
C ILE A 205 -12.77 10.10 16.01
N ARG A 206 -12.41 11.39 16.09
CA ARG A 206 -12.87 12.26 17.17
C ARG A 206 -14.37 12.40 16.95
N SER A 207 -15.12 11.34 17.26
CA SER A 207 -16.56 11.32 17.16
C SER A 207 -17.07 12.13 18.34
N GLY A 208 -17.27 13.42 18.12
CA GLY A 208 -17.80 14.33 19.11
C GLY A 208 -16.84 14.70 20.26
N PRO A 209 -17.26 15.64 21.12
CA PRO A 209 -16.40 16.33 22.09
C PRO A 209 -15.91 15.47 23.27
N LEU A 210 -16.06 14.14 23.24
CA LEU A 210 -15.59 13.27 24.31
C LEU A 210 -14.95 12.01 23.74
N SER A 211 -13.68 11.80 24.08
CA SER A 211 -12.94 10.55 23.93
C SER A 211 -13.66 9.41 24.67
N ASN A 212 -13.53 8.16 24.20
CA ASN A 212 -14.03 6.98 24.92
C ASN A 212 -13.54 6.90 26.38
N MET A 213 -12.39 7.52 26.69
CA MET A 213 -11.85 7.66 28.04
C MET A 213 -12.63 8.69 28.87
N GLU A 214 -13.05 9.79 28.25
CA GLU A 214 -13.89 10.82 28.86
C GLU A 214 -15.34 10.35 29.02
N LEU A 215 -15.88 9.56 28.09
CA LEU A 215 -17.18 8.88 28.27
C LEU A 215 -17.15 7.88 29.42
N ARG A 216 -16.06 7.11 29.57
CA ARG A 216 -15.87 6.22 30.73
C ARG A 216 -15.79 7.01 32.03
N ASN A 217 -14.97 8.07 32.07
CA ASN A 217 -14.83 8.90 33.26
C ASN A 217 -16.14 9.61 33.62
N LYS A 218 -16.87 10.14 32.63
CA LYS A 218 -18.20 10.73 32.84
C LYS A 218 -19.19 9.71 33.40
N LYS A 219 -19.21 8.48 32.87
CA LYS A 219 -20.08 7.40 33.36
C LYS A 219 -19.73 6.99 34.80
N VAL A 220 -18.46 7.01 35.17
CA VAL A 220 -18.01 6.77 36.56
C VAL A 220 -18.47 7.91 37.48
N MET A 221 -18.33 9.17 37.04
CA MET A 221 -18.76 10.34 37.82
C MET A 221 -20.29 10.42 37.97
N ASP A 222 -21.06 10.08 36.92
CA ASP A 222 -22.52 10.02 36.99
C ASP A 222 -23.00 8.90 37.94
N ASN A 223 -22.30 7.76 37.99
CA ASN A 223 -22.61 6.68 38.94
C ASN A 223 -22.31 7.05 40.40
N LEU A 224 -21.27 7.86 40.66
CA LEU A 224 -20.95 8.37 42.00
C LEU A 224 -21.97 9.42 42.48
N ARG A 225 -22.63 10.10 41.54
CA ARG A 225 -23.63 11.15 41.81
C ARG A 225 -25.07 10.63 41.89
N GLY A 226 -25.28 9.36 41.54
CA GLY A 226 -26.59 8.70 41.61
C GLY A 226 -26.97 8.27 43.04
N PRO A 227 -28.27 8.01 43.30
CA PRO A 227 -28.82 7.82 44.65
C PRO A 227 -28.25 6.63 45.44
N LYS A 228 -27.49 5.72 44.80
CA LYS A 228 -26.83 4.59 45.47
C LYS A 228 -25.48 4.93 46.12
N GLY A 229 -24.91 6.10 45.84
CA GLY A 229 -23.62 6.54 46.39
C GLY A 229 -23.73 7.37 47.68
N GLN A 230 -24.92 7.88 48.01
CA GLN A 230 -25.15 8.68 49.22
C GLN A 230 -25.58 7.85 50.43
N GLU A 231 -25.92 6.58 50.26
CA GLU A 231 -26.44 5.71 51.34
C GLU A 231 -25.35 5.11 52.25
N ASN A 232 -24.05 5.41 52.03
CA ASN A 232 -22.95 4.84 52.81
C ASN A 232 -22.11 5.88 53.58
N LEU A 233 -22.66 7.08 53.84
CA LEU A 233 -21.97 8.14 54.59
C LEU A 233 -22.62 8.54 55.91
N ASP A 234 -23.75 7.93 56.29
CA ASP A 234 -24.54 8.29 57.49
C ASP A 234 -24.82 7.10 58.43
N GLU A 235 -23.88 6.18 58.64
CA GLU A 235 -23.92 5.23 59.77
C GLU A 235 -22.57 5.19 60.48
N ASP A 236 -22.35 6.19 61.35
CA ASP A 236 -21.46 6.16 62.52
C ASP A 236 -22.30 5.87 63.80
#